data_AF-A0A5C7V7C6-F1
#
_entry.id   AF-A0A5C7V7C6-F1
#
_cell.length_a   1.000
_cell.length_b   1.000
_cell.length_c   1.000
_cell.angle_alpha   90.00
_cell.angle_beta   90.00
_cell.angle_gamma   90.00
#
_symmetry.space_group_name_H-M   'P 1'
#
loop_
_entity.id
_entity.type
_entity.pdbx_description
1 polymer ?
#
loop_
_entity_poly.entity_id
_entity_poly.type
_entity_poly.pdbx_seq_one_letter_code
_entity_poly.pdbx_strand_id
1 'polypeptide(L)'
;MIASRATATSAWDSASSSAATGADTGWRAADAALREARERFYAALDAAWAGAAAGQPVSAPAAAELEVLSQALVASARDAISRTYPACGLWAADMRSELNRVWRDFHTASQHAIWLG
;
A
#
# COMPACT_ATOMS: atom_id res chain seq x y z
N MET A 1 7.41 34.71 -36.68
CA MET A 1 6.59 33.63 -36.09
C MET A 1 7.08 33.37 -34.68
N ILE A 2 6.52 34.05 -33.68
CA ILE A 2 6.79 33.80 -32.26
C ILE A 2 5.51 33.18 -31.70
N ALA A 3 5.50 31.87 -31.51
CA ALA A 3 4.41 31.20 -30.80
C ALA A 3 4.42 31.68 -29.34
N SER A 4 3.27 32.14 -28.89
CA SER A 4 3.03 32.81 -27.62
C SER A 4 3.46 31.97 -26.42
N ARG A 5 4.26 32.55 -25.53
CA ARG A 5 4.70 31.97 -24.25
C ARG A 5 3.52 31.65 -23.30
N ALA A 6 2.33 32.21 -23.56
CA ALA A 6 1.14 32.02 -22.74
C ALA A 6 0.47 30.63 -22.90
N THR A 7 0.57 30.00 -24.07
CA THR A 7 -0.01 28.66 -24.29
C THR A 7 0.83 27.54 -23.66
N ALA A 8 2.13 27.78 -23.47
CA ALA A 8 3.01 26.83 -22.79
C ALA A 8 2.69 26.74 -21.28
N THR A 9 2.43 27.87 -20.62
CA THR A 9 2.07 27.89 -19.19
C THR A 9 0.73 27.20 -18.93
N SER A 10 -0.30 27.49 -19.75
CA SER A 10 -1.62 26.86 -19.58
C SER A 10 -1.60 25.34 -19.83
N ALA A 11 -0.75 24.86 -20.74
CA ALA A 11 -0.56 23.43 -20.98
C ALA A 11 0.15 22.72 -19.80
N TRP A 12 1.13 23.39 -19.19
CA TRP A 12 1.79 22.92 -17.97
C TRP A 12 0.84 22.89 -16.77
N ASP A 13 0.02 23.91 -16.58
CA ASP A 13 -0.97 23.97 -15.48
C ASP A 13 -2.07 22.90 -15.65
N SER A 14 -2.49 22.65 -16.90
CA SER A 14 -3.49 21.62 -17.22
C SER A 14 -2.95 20.20 -17.05
N ALA A 15 -1.70 19.96 -17.47
CA ALA A 15 -1.02 18.68 -17.27
C ALA A 15 -0.70 18.42 -15.78
N SER A 16 -0.31 19.47 -15.05
CA SER A 16 -0.07 19.38 -13.60
C SER A 16 -1.39 19.13 -12.84
N SER A 17 -2.48 19.76 -13.27
CA SER A 17 -3.80 19.52 -12.69
C SER A 17 -4.32 18.12 -12.99
N SER A 18 -4.19 17.62 -14.23
CA SER A 18 -4.64 16.26 -14.57
C SER A 18 -3.77 15.17 -13.91
N ALA A 19 -2.48 15.43 -13.75
CA ALA A 19 -1.57 14.56 -12.99
C ALA A 19 -1.94 14.54 -11.49
N ALA A 20 -2.34 15.67 -10.93
CA ALA A 20 -2.85 15.75 -9.56
C ALA A 20 -4.16 14.97 -9.39
N THR A 21 -5.13 15.08 -10.32
CA THR A 21 -6.40 14.33 -10.23
C THR A 21 -6.24 12.82 -10.42
N GLY A 22 -5.33 12.40 -11.30
CA GLY A 22 -4.99 10.98 -11.49
C GLY A 22 -4.23 10.38 -10.30
N ALA A 23 -3.32 11.15 -9.70
CA ALA A 23 -2.63 10.76 -8.47
C ALA A 23 -3.56 10.72 -7.24
N ASP A 24 -4.54 11.63 -7.17
CA ASP A 24 -5.47 11.74 -6.03
C ASP A 24 -6.47 10.57 -5.88
N THR A 25 -6.74 9.84 -6.97
CA THR A 25 -7.64 8.67 -6.92
C THR A 25 -6.90 7.38 -6.56
N GLY A 26 -5.64 7.24 -6.99
CA GLY A 26 -4.87 6.02 -6.81
C GLY A 26 -4.54 5.69 -5.35
N TRP A 27 -4.10 6.68 -4.58
CA TRP A 27 -3.71 6.44 -3.18
C TRP A 27 -4.92 6.15 -2.28
N ARG A 28 -6.07 6.78 -2.53
CA ARG A 28 -7.31 6.54 -1.78
C ARG A 28 -7.85 5.12 -2.00
N ALA A 29 -7.85 4.67 -3.25
CA ALA A 29 -8.25 3.31 -3.58
C ALA A 29 -7.32 2.27 -2.94
N ALA A 30 -6.01 2.51 -2.97
CA ALA A 30 -5.04 1.61 -2.35
C ALA A 30 -5.10 1.62 -0.81
N ASP A 31 -5.39 2.77 -0.20
CA ASP A 31 -5.65 2.90 1.23
C ASP A 31 -6.92 2.13 1.65
N ALA A 32 -8.01 2.24 0.87
CA ALA A 32 -9.22 1.45 1.10
C ALA A 32 -8.96 -0.06 0.98
N ALA A 33 -8.23 -0.48 -0.05
CA ALA A 33 -7.85 -1.89 -0.26
C ALA A 33 -6.97 -2.41 0.89
N LEU A 34 -6.01 -1.62 1.38
CA LEU A 34 -5.17 -1.97 2.53
C LEU A 34 -6.00 -2.13 3.81
N ARG A 35 -6.96 -1.22 4.05
CA ARG A 35 -7.88 -1.32 5.19
C ARG A 35 -8.72 -2.60 5.14
N GLU A 36 -9.30 -2.89 3.98
CA GLU A 36 -10.10 -4.10 3.77
C GLU A 36 -9.28 -5.38 3.95
N ALA A 37 -8.09 -5.46 3.35
CA ALA A 37 -7.20 -6.61 3.49
C ALA A 37 -6.78 -6.82 4.96
N ARG A 38 -6.52 -5.72 5.68
CA ARG A 38 -6.20 -5.75 7.12
C ARG A 38 -7.37 -6.28 7.94
N GLU A 39 -8.58 -5.80 7.69
CA GLU A 39 -9.79 -6.25 8.39
C GLU A 39 -10.04 -7.75 8.17
N ARG A 40 -9.92 -8.22 6.92
CA ARG A 40 -10.06 -9.64 6.60
C ARG A 40 -9.01 -10.51 7.30
N PHE A 41 -7.75 -10.10 7.27
CA PHE A 41 -6.67 -10.81 7.95
C PHE A 41 -6.91 -10.90 9.46
N TYR A 42 -7.19 -9.78 10.13
CA TYR A 42 -7.38 -9.78 11.58
C TYR A 42 -8.65 -10.53 11.99
N ALA A 43 -9.74 -10.49 11.21
CA ALA A 43 -10.92 -11.29 11.48
C ALA A 43 -10.61 -12.81 11.44
N ALA A 44 -9.87 -13.27 10.43
CA ALA A 44 -9.46 -14.68 10.35
C ALA A 44 -8.48 -15.06 11.46
N LEU A 45 -7.55 -14.16 11.80
CA LEU A 45 -6.58 -14.36 12.88
C LEU A 45 -7.27 -14.47 14.23
N ASP A 46 -8.21 -13.57 14.53
CA ASP A 46 -8.96 -13.57 15.78
C ASP A 46 -9.78 -14.86 15.94
N ALA A 47 -10.40 -15.33 14.86
CA ALA A 47 -11.14 -16.59 14.86
C ALA A 47 -10.22 -17.81 15.12
N ALA A 48 -9.09 -17.88 14.41
CA ALA A 48 -8.10 -18.94 14.62
C ALA A 48 -7.50 -18.91 16.02
N TRP A 49 -7.22 -17.71 16.54
CA TRP A 49 -6.67 -17.49 17.87
C TRP A 49 -7.65 -17.88 18.97
N ALA A 50 -8.93 -17.53 18.83
CA ALA A 50 -9.96 -17.92 19.80
C ALA A 50 -10.10 -19.44 19.91
N GLY A 51 -10.07 -20.16 18.77
CA GLY A 51 -10.05 -21.63 18.75
C GLY A 51 -8.81 -22.20 19.43
N ALA A 52 -7.63 -21.67 19.11
CA ALA A 52 -6.36 -22.07 19.74
C ALA A 52 -6.36 -21.84 21.26
N ALA A 53 -6.86 -20.69 21.71
CA ALA A 53 -6.99 -20.37 23.13
C ALA A 53 -7.98 -21.29 23.86
N ALA A 54 -8.99 -21.83 23.15
CA ALA A 54 -9.91 -22.85 23.65
C ALA A 54 -9.34 -24.28 23.59
N GLY A 55 -8.06 -24.45 23.21
CA GLY A 55 -7.40 -25.75 23.13
C GLY A 55 -7.65 -26.51 21.83
N GLN A 56 -8.28 -25.88 20.83
CA GLN A 56 -8.46 -26.48 19.52
C GLN A 56 -7.20 -26.23 18.66
N PRO A 57 -6.64 -27.24 17.98
CA PRO A 57 -5.56 -26.99 17.04
C PRO A 57 -6.04 -26.12 15.87
N VAL A 58 -5.17 -25.24 15.37
CA VAL A 58 -5.44 -24.51 14.13
C VAL A 58 -5.56 -25.52 12.99
N SER A 59 -6.71 -25.53 12.31
CA SER A 59 -6.96 -26.47 11.22
C SER A 59 -6.12 -26.13 10.00
N ALA A 60 -5.76 -27.13 9.18
CA ALA A 60 -5.02 -26.89 7.93
C ALA A 60 -5.73 -25.89 6.98
N PRO A 61 -7.07 -25.93 6.82
CA PRO A 61 -7.78 -24.89 6.06
C PRO A 61 -7.62 -23.48 6.65
N ALA A 62 -7.72 -23.32 7.98
CA ALA A 62 -7.56 -22.02 8.61
C ALA A 62 -6.12 -21.48 8.47
N ALA A 63 -5.12 -22.37 8.57
CA ALA A 63 -3.73 -22.01 8.33
C ALA A 63 -3.49 -21.54 6.88
N ALA A 64 -4.05 -22.26 5.90
CA ALA A 64 -3.95 -21.89 4.49
C ALA A 64 -4.68 -20.57 4.18
N GLU A 65 -5.85 -20.33 4.80
CA GLU A 65 -6.57 -19.07 4.68
C GLU A 65 -5.74 -17.90 5.26
N LEU A 66 -5.13 -18.08 6.43
CA LEU A 66 -4.24 -17.08 7.02
C LEU A 66 -3.03 -16.79 6.15
N GLU A 67 -2.45 -17.79 5.49
CA GLU A 67 -1.35 -17.60 4.55
C GLU A 67 -1.78 -16.71 3.36
N VAL A 68 -2.90 -17.05 2.71
CA VAL A 68 -3.45 -16.27 1.58
C VAL A 68 -3.79 -14.84 2.00
N LEU A 69 -4.43 -14.67 3.16
CA LEU A 69 -4.79 -13.33 3.67
C LEU A 69 -3.55 -12.52 4.04
N SER A 70 -2.49 -13.16 4.56
CA SER A 70 -1.22 -12.49 4.84
C SER A 70 -0.55 -12.00 3.56
N GLN A 71 -0.49 -12.84 2.53
CA GLN A 71 0.05 -12.48 1.21
C GLN A 71 -0.76 -11.31 0.59
N ALA A 72 -2.09 -11.39 0.64
CA ALA A 72 -2.96 -10.31 0.16
C ALA A 72 -2.77 -8.99 0.92
N LEU A 73 -2.57 -9.05 2.24
CA LEU A 73 -2.28 -7.87 3.06
C LEU A 73 -0.93 -7.25 2.67
N VAL A 74 0.13 -8.04 2.50
CA VAL A 74 1.44 -7.54 2.07
C VAL A 74 1.38 -6.96 0.66
N ALA A 75 0.67 -7.60 -0.27
CA ALA A 75 0.48 -7.08 -1.62
C ALA A 75 -0.26 -5.72 -1.63
N SER A 76 -1.32 -5.60 -0.83
CA SER A 76 -2.07 -4.34 -0.69
C SER A 76 -1.21 -3.23 -0.06
N ALA A 77 -0.39 -3.58 0.94
CA ALA A 77 0.55 -2.63 1.55
C ALA A 77 1.65 -2.17 0.57
N ARG A 78 2.18 -3.07 -0.27
CA ARG A 78 3.12 -2.72 -1.35
C ARG A 78 2.51 -1.72 -2.33
N ASP A 79 1.28 -1.95 -2.77
CA ASP A 79 0.60 -1.04 -3.71
C ASP A 79 0.33 0.33 -3.06
N ALA A 80 -0.18 0.36 -1.83
CA ALA A 80 -0.42 1.60 -1.08
C ALA A 80 0.85 2.43 -0.89
N ILE A 81 1.96 1.80 -0.48
CA ILE A 81 3.26 2.48 -0.33
C ILE A 81 3.79 2.95 -1.68
N SER A 82 3.69 2.13 -2.73
CA SER A 82 4.16 2.46 -4.08
C SER A 82 3.44 3.66 -4.70
N ARG A 83 2.18 3.89 -4.32
CA ARG A 83 1.39 5.05 -4.76
C ARG A 83 1.60 6.28 -3.88
N THR A 84 1.76 6.09 -2.56
CA THR A 84 1.89 7.19 -1.60
C THR A 84 3.28 7.81 -1.62
N TYR A 85 4.33 6.99 -1.65
CA TYR A 85 5.71 7.47 -1.52
C TYR A 85 6.12 8.46 -2.62
N PRO A 86 5.85 8.21 -3.93
CA PRO A 86 6.19 9.17 -4.98
C PRO A 86 5.34 10.46 -4.93
N ALA A 87 4.10 10.37 -4.46
CA ALA A 87 3.19 11.52 -4.37
C ALA A 87 3.65 12.57 -3.34
N CYS A 88 4.48 12.19 -2.38
CA CYS A 88 5.02 13.07 -1.34
C CYS A 88 6.30 13.82 -1.74
N GLY A 89 6.82 13.58 -2.96
CA GLY A 89 8.00 14.28 -3.49
C GLY A 89 9.26 14.12 -2.64
N LEU A 90 10.16 15.12 -2.71
CA LEU A 90 11.47 15.07 -2.04
C LEU A 90 11.40 14.99 -0.52
N TRP A 91 10.29 15.38 0.10
CA TRP A 91 10.12 15.24 1.55
C TRP A 91 10.13 13.77 1.99
N ALA A 92 9.47 12.88 1.23
CA ALA A 92 9.49 11.44 1.50
C ALA A 92 10.89 10.82 1.37
N ALA A 93 11.75 11.44 0.57
CA ALA A 93 13.13 11.00 0.40
C ALA A 93 14.07 11.47 1.52
N ASP A 94 13.65 12.37 2.43
CA ASP A 94 14.47 12.71 3.61
C ASP A 94 14.67 11.45 4.46
N MET A 95 15.93 11.08 4.67
CA MET A 95 16.33 9.90 5.44
C MET A 95 15.85 9.91 6.89
N ARG A 96 15.51 11.09 7.42
CA ARG A 96 14.99 11.28 8.79
C ARG A 96 13.48 11.27 8.83
N SER A 97 12.80 11.25 7.69
CA SER A 97 11.34 11.20 7.65
C SER A 97 10.85 9.81 8.09
N GLU A 98 9.76 9.81 8.84
CA GLU A 98 9.06 8.58 9.23
C GLU A 98 8.61 7.79 7.99
N LEU A 99 8.21 8.48 6.92
CA LEU A 99 7.79 7.86 5.67
C LEU A 99 8.93 7.09 4.98
N ASN A 100 10.15 7.64 4.96
CA ASN A 100 11.31 6.93 4.44
C ASN A 100 11.65 5.69 5.27
N ARG A 101 11.59 5.80 6.60
CA ARG A 101 11.82 4.66 7.50
C ARG A 101 10.82 3.55 7.24
N VAL A 102 9.52 3.85 7.26
CA VAL A 102 8.45 2.87 6.99
C VAL A 102 8.62 2.24 5.60
N TRP A 103 8.95 3.04 4.58
CA TRP A 103 9.20 2.54 3.24
C TRP A 103 10.34 1.52 3.21
N ARG A 104 11.50 1.83 3.81
CA ARG A 104 12.66 0.93 3.84
C ARG A 104 12.37 -0.34 4.63
N ASP A 105 11.88 -0.20 5.86
CA ASP A 105 11.60 -1.34 6.75
C ASP A 105 10.61 -2.31 6.11
N PHE A 106 9.55 -1.77 5.51
CA PHE A 106 8.54 -2.58 4.83
C PHE A 106 9.12 -3.30 3.61
N HIS A 107 9.89 -2.62 2.75
CA HIS A 107 10.47 -3.28 1.58
C HIS A 107 11.44 -4.37 1.99
N THR A 108 12.28 -4.16 3.01
CA THR A 108 13.17 -5.19 3.55
C THR A 108 12.39 -6.39 4.10
N ALA A 109 11.38 -6.17 4.94
CA ALA A 109 10.56 -7.27 5.46
C ALA A 109 9.81 -8.03 4.37
N SER A 110 9.36 -7.32 3.33
CA SER A 110 8.60 -7.92 2.23
C SER A 110 9.45 -8.70 1.23
N GLN A 111 10.78 -8.70 1.34
CA GLN A 111 11.66 -9.51 0.46
C GLN A 111 11.65 -11.01 0.80
N HIS A 112 11.10 -11.41 1.96
CA HIS A 112 11.00 -12.83 2.32
C HIS A 112 10.08 -13.59 1.35
N ALA A 113 10.52 -14.78 0.92
CA ALA A 113 9.86 -15.58 -0.11
C ALA A 113 8.40 -15.95 0.20
N ILE A 114 8.07 -16.08 1.49
CA ILE A 114 6.70 -16.35 1.98
C ILE A 114 5.69 -15.25 1.60
N TRP A 115 6.17 -14.05 1.23
CA TRP A 115 5.35 -12.91 0.83
C TRP A 115 5.38 -12.63 -0.68
N LEU A 116 5.91 -13.54 -1.49
CA LEU A 116 6.01 -13.40 -2.96
C LEU A 116 4.84 -14.02 -3.73
N GLY A 117 3.91 -14.67 -3.01
CA GLY A 117 2.66 -15.23 -3.56
C GLY A 117 1.67 -14.17 -4.02
#